data_AF-A0A1H7RG00-F1
#
_entry.id   AF-A0A1H7RG00-F1
#
_cell.length_a   1.000
_cell.length_b   1.000
_cell.length_c   1.000
_cell.angle_alpha   90.00
_cell.angle_beta   90.00
_cell.angle_gamma   90.00
#
_symmetry.space_group_name_H-M   'P 1'
#
loop_
_entity.id
_entity.type
_entity.pdbx_description
1 polymer ?
#
loop_
_entity_poly.entity_id
_entity_poly.type
_entity_poly.pdbx_seq_one_letter_code
_entity_poly.pdbx_strand_id
1 'polypeptide(L)'
;MFEWFSNRFTDPGAVALVLGLRFLTYAASTWLTAAAVGVRSRLTVLSSGLTVASVVLTVLILHPEGLPNSASSLDMLVHLTFPVVAGYAVYSNPSDRRWVGVALLVLSTLFFFTVLLVLYADGP
;
A
#
# COMPACT_ATOMS: atom_id res chain seq x y z
N MET A 1 4.55 -22.86 6.25
CA MET A 1 5.09 -21.47 6.28
C MET A 1 3.98 -20.41 6.43
N PHE A 2 2.76 -20.62 5.91
CA PHE A 2 1.59 -19.73 6.13
C PHE A 2 0.57 -20.26 7.15
N GLU A 3 0.91 -21.31 7.90
CA GLU A 3 0.00 -21.97 8.84
C GLU A 3 -0.41 -21.03 9.98
N TRP A 4 0.49 -20.13 10.39
CA TRP A 4 0.18 -19.05 11.33
C TRP A 4 -0.93 -18.13 10.81
N PHE A 5 -1.01 -17.90 9.50
CA PHE A 5 -1.97 -16.99 8.89
C PHE A 5 -3.35 -17.63 8.81
N SER A 6 -3.42 -18.91 8.42
CA SER A 6 -4.68 -19.66 8.43
C SER A 6 -5.26 -19.89 9.82
N ASN A 7 -4.40 -19.99 10.85
CA ASN A 7 -4.85 -20.20 12.23
C ASN A 7 -5.31 -18.91 12.92
N ARG A 8 -5.01 -17.75 12.31
CA ARG A 8 -5.26 -16.44 12.90
C ARG A 8 -6.53 -15.78 12.37
N PHE A 9 -6.87 -16.00 11.10
CA PHE A 9 -8.05 -15.39 10.48
C PHE A 9 -9.16 -16.42 10.26
N THR A 10 -10.41 -16.03 10.54
CA THR A 10 -11.60 -16.86 10.26
C THR A 10 -11.75 -17.20 8.79
N ASP A 11 -11.43 -16.25 7.90
CA ASP A 11 -11.35 -16.46 6.45
C ASP A 11 -10.00 -15.91 5.92
N PRO A 12 -8.94 -16.73 5.92
CA PRO A 12 -7.63 -16.31 5.45
C PRO A 12 -7.62 -16.02 3.95
N GLY A 13 -8.49 -16.66 3.16
CA GLY A 13 -8.59 -16.42 1.72
C GLY A 13 -9.07 -15.01 1.42
N ALA A 14 -10.12 -14.55 2.11
CA ALA A 14 -10.63 -13.19 1.99
C ALA A 14 -9.58 -12.14 2.42
N VAL A 15 -8.89 -12.36 3.53
CA VAL A 15 -7.84 -11.44 4.00
C VAL A 15 -6.69 -11.37 2.99
N ALA A 16 -6.23 -12.52 2.48
CA ALA A 16 -5.19 -12.56 1.46
C ALA A 16 -5.59 -11.84 0.18
N LEU A 17 -6.85 -11.98 -0.27
CA LEU A 17 -7.38 -11.28 -1.43
C LEU A 17 -7.37 -9.76 -1.21
N VAL A 18 -7.87 -9.30 -0.06
CA VAL A 18 -7.91 -7.86 0.27
C VAL A 18 -6.51 -7.28 0.37
N LEU A 19 -5.57 -7.97 1.01
CA LEU A 19 -4.16 -7.56 1.07
C LEU A 19 -3.51 -7.58 -0.32
N GLY A 20 -3.81 -8.58 -1.14
CA GLY A 20 -3.34 -8.65 -2.52
C GLY A 20 -3.81 -7.46 -3.37
N LEU A 21 -5.10 -7.12 -3.27
CA LEU A 21 -5.67 -5.94 -3.94
C LEU A 21 -5.00 -4.66 -3.43
N ARG A 22 -4.76 -4.54 -2.13
CA ARG A 22 -4.02 -3.40 -1.55
C ARG A 22 -2.61 -3.31 -2.13
N PHE A 23 -1.85 -4.40 -2.17
CA PHE A 23 -0.49 -4.40 -2.73
C PHE A 23 -0.47 -4.07 -4.23
N LEU A 24 -1.50 -4.48 -4.98
CA LEU A 24 -1.67 -4.06 -6.37
C LEU A 24 -1.83 -2.54 -6.50
N THR A 25 -2.45 -1.86 -5.54
CA THR A 25 -2.50 -0.39 -5.55
C THR A 25 -1.12 0.26 -5.38
N TYR A 26 -0.21 -0.38 -4.65
CA TYR A 26 1.17 0.11 -4.47
C TYR A 26 1.99 -0.05 -5.75
N ALA A 27 1.84 -1.21 -6.39
CA ALA A 27 2.40 -1.44 -7.71
C ALA A 27 1.84 -0.43 -8.73
N ALA A 28 0.53 -0.18 -8.73
CA ALA A 28 -0.11 0.80 -9.60
C ALA A 28 0.38 2.23 -9.34
N SER A 29 0.58 2.63 -8.07
CA SER A 29 1.16 3.93 -7.71
C SER A 29 2.59 4.07 -8.21
N THR A 30 3.41 3.02 -8.04
CA THR A 30 4.79 2.99 -8.56
C THR A 30 4.82 3.09 -10.09
N TRP A 31 3.94 2.34 -10.78
CA TRP A 31 3.85 2.39 -12.23
C TRP A 31 3.36 3.74 -12.74
N LEU A 32 2.35 4.35 -12.11
CA LEU A 32 1.88 5.68 -12.48
C LEU A 32 3.00 6.72 -12.30
N THR A 33 3.72 6.64 -11.19
CA THR A 33 4.91 7.48 -10.94
C THR A 33 5.95 7.28 -12.03
N ALA A 34 6.33 6.03 -12.33
CA ALA A 34 7.28 5.70 -13.40
C ALA A 34 6.81 6.17 -14.79
N ALA A 35 5.51 6.07 -15.08
CA ALA A 35 4.94 6.53 -16.34
C ALA A 35 4.95 8.06 -16.46
N ALA A 36 4.90 8.79 -15.35
CA ALA A 36 4.94 10.24 -15.33
C ALA A 36 6.37 10.80 -15.40
N VAL A 37 7.31 10.25 -14.63
CA VAL A 37 8.66 10.82 -14.45
C VAL A 37 9.82 9.88 -14.86
N GLY A 38 9.50 8.67 -15.34
CA GLY A 38 10.48 7.68 -15.82
C GLY A 38 10.99 6.72 -14.73
N VAL A 39 11.36 5.50 -15.12
CA VAL A 39 11.73 4.41 -14.20
C VAL A 39 12.97 4.72 -13.33
N ARG A 40 13.92 5.49 -13.86
CA ARG A 40 15.17 5.86 -13.16
C ARG A 40 15.03 7.12 -12.29
N SER A 41 13.82 7.70 -12.21
CA SER A 41 13.55 8.86 -11.37
C SER A 41 13.72 8.53 -9.89
N ARG A 42 14.23 9.50 -9.12
CA ARG A 42 14.29 9.40 -7.64
C ARG A 42 12.91 9.16 -7.03
N LEU A 43 11.85 9.73 -7.62
CA LEU A 43 10.47 9.53 -7.15
C LEU A 43 9.99 8.10 -7.40
N THR A 44 10.34 7.51 -8.55
CA THR A 44 9.99 6.12 -8.83
C THR A 44 10.73 5.17 -7.90
N VAL A 45 12.02 5.39 -7.68
CA VAL A 45 12.82 4.60 -6.72
C VAL A 45 12.24 4.73 -5.31
N LEU A 46 11.87 5.94 -4.88
CA LEU A 46 11.19 6.16 -3.61
C LEU A 46 9.86 5.40 -3.54
N SER A 47 9.00 5.51 -4.55
CA SER A 47 7.71 4.82 -4.60
C SER A 47 7.85 3.30 -4.60
N SER A 48 8.84 2.75 -5.32
CA SER A 48 9.18 1.32 -5.27
C SER A 48 9.68 0.90 -3.88
N GLY A 49 10.55 1.70 -3.27
CA GLY A 49 11.05 1.45 -1.91
C GLY A 49 9.92 1.43 -0.88
N LEU A 50 9.01 2.42 -0.95
CA LEU A 50 7.81 2.48 -0.11
C LEU A 50 6.88 1.28 -0.35
N THR A 51 6.74 0.83 -1.60
CA THR A 51 5.96 -0.37 -1.95
C THR A 51 6.50 -1.61 -1.23
N VAL A 52 7.80 -1.86 -1.35
CA VAL A 52 8.44 -2.99 -0.68
C VAL A 52 8.35 -2.85 0.84
N ALA A 53 8.64 -1.66 1.36
CA ALA A 53 8.59 -1.39 2.79
C ALA A 53 7.18 -1.63 3.37
N SER A 54 6.12 -1.17 2.69
CA SER A 54 4.74 -1.37 3.15
C SER A 54 4.34 -2.84 3.15
N VAL A 55 4.67 -3.60 2.09
CA VAL A 55 4.42 -5.06 2.06
C VAL A 55 5.11 -5.76 3.22
N VAL A 56 6.40 -5.45 3.45
CA VAL A 56 7.18 -6.04 4.54
C VAL A 56 6.60 -5.67 5.90
N LEU A 57 6.27 -4.39 6.12
CA LEU A 57 5.64 -3.92 7.36
C LEU A 57 4.32 -4.65 7.61
N THR A 58 3.44 -4.74 6.61
CA THR A 58 2.16 -5.44 6.75
C THR A 58 2.38 -6.91 7.16
N VAL A 59 3.27 -7.63 6.48
CA VAL A 59 3.55 -9.04 6.83
C VAL A 59 4.12 -9.16 8.24
N LEU A 60 5.06 -8.29 8.62
CA LEU A 60 5.67 -8.31 9.95
C LEU A 60 4.66 -7.94 11.04
N ILE A 61 3.77 -6.98 10.83
CA ILE A 61 2.75 -6.60 11.83
C ILE A 61 1.73 -7.74 12.01
N LEU A 62 1.35 -8.40 10.91
CA LEU A 62 0.38 -9.50 10.98
C LEU A 62 0.98 -10.81 11.49
N HIS A 63 2.30 -10.98 11.46
CA HIS A 63 2.95 -12.19 11.95
C HIS A 63 2.90 -12.26 13.50
N PRO A 64 2.61 -13.42 14.11
CA PRO A 64 2.50 -13.54 15.57
C PRO A 64 3.75 -13.13 16.34
N GLU A 65 4.92 -13.47 15.80
CA GLU A 65 6.24 -13.13 16.37
C GLU A 65 6.87 -11.89 15.72
N GLY A 66 6.08 -11.12 14.98
CA GLY A 66 6.58 -10.01 14.20
C GLY A 66 6.61 -8.68 14.96
N LEU A 67 6.33 -7.59 14.26
CA LEU A 67 6.35 -6.25 14.83
C LEU A 67 5.14 -6.03 15.74
N PRO A 68 5.29 -5.24 16.82
CA PRO A 68 4.17 -4.88 17.68
C PRO A 68 3.13 -4.06 16.90
N ASN A 69 1.87 -4.12 17.33
CA ASN A 69 0.79 -3.35 16.70
C ASN A 69 1.04 -1.84 16.69
N SER A 70 1.89 -1.29 17.57
CA SER A 70 2.31 0.12 17.52
C SER A 70 3.06 0.49 16.23
N ALA A 71 3.63 -0.48 15.52
CA ALA A 71 4.26 -0.27 14.22
C ALA A 71 3.24 -0.05 13.09
N SER A 72 1.95 -0.36 13.32
CA SER A 72 0.87 -0.13 12.34
C SER A 72 0.76 1.33 11.89
N SER A 73 1.04 2.29 12.77
CA SER A 73 1.02 3.71 12.43
C SER A 73 2.03 4.05 11.34
N LEU A 74 3.18 3.37 11.29
CA LEU A 74 4.16 3.56 10.23
C LEU A 74 3.65 3.04 8.88
N ASP A 75 3.04 1.85 8.84
CA ASP A 75 2.47 1.31 7.61
C ASP A 75 1.30 2.18 7.10
N MET A 76 0.48 2.70 8.02
CA MET A 76 -0.58 3.66 7.70
C MET A 76 -0.04 4.97 7.13
N LEU A 77 1.02 5.53 7.72
CA LEU A 77 1.67 6.74 7.20
C LEU A 77 2.28 6.50 5.82
N VAL A 78 2.97 5.37 5.63
CA VAL A 78 3.49 4.96 4.31
C VAL A 78 2.34 4.83 3.31
N HIS A 79 1.23 4.21 3.69
CA HIS A 79 0.07 4.05 2.81
C HIS A 79 -0.46 5.39 2.29
N LEU A 80 -0.54 6.41 3.16
CA LEU A 80 -1.01 7.75 2.79
C LEU A 80 -0.02 8.52 1.90
N THR A 81 1.24 8.11 1.84
CA THR A 81 2.25 8.79 1.01
C THR A 81 2.14 8.46 -0.47
N PHE A 82 1.60 7.28 -0.84
CA PHE A 82 1.48 6.85 -2.24
C PHE A 82 0.72 7.83 -3.15
N PRO A 83 -0.49 8.31 -2.80
CA PRO A 83 -1.19 9.27 -3.65
C PRO A 83 -0.46 10.62 -3.73
N VAL A 84 0.29 11.00 -2.69
CA VAL A 84 1.09 12.24 -2.69
C VAL A 84 2.26 12.13 -3.68
N VAL A 85 3.02 11.03 -3.63
CA VAL A 85 4.16 10.78 -4.54
C VAL A 85 3.67 10.68 -5.99
N ALA A 86 2.63 9.88 -6.24
CA ALA A 86 2.05 9.74 -7.57
C ALA A 86 1.45 11.06 -8.08
N GLY A 87 0.73 11.78 -7.22
CA GLY A 87 0.15 13.08 -7.54
C GLY A 87 1.21 14.11 -7.90
N TYR A 88 2.30 14.18 -7.15
CA TYR A 88 3.42 15.09 -7.46
C TYR A 88 4.12 14.72 -8.77
N ALA A 89 4.33 13.43 -9.03
CA ALA A 89 4.91 12.96 -10.28
C ALA A 89 4.03 13.31 -11.49
N VAL A 90 2.72 13.11 -11.37
CA VAL A 90 1.75 13.46 -12.41
C VAL A 90 1.63 14.96 -12.58
N TYR A 91 1.63 15.74 -11.51
CA TYR A 91 1.65 17.20 -11.58
C TYR A 91 2.88 17.72 -12.36
N SER A 92 4.03 17.07 -12.20
CA SER A 92 5.27 17.42 -12.91
C SER A 92 5.25 17.07 -14.41
N ASN A 93 4.40 16.12 -14.83
CA ASN A 93 4.21 15.73 -16.23
C ASN A 93 2.75 15.33 -16.47
N PRO A 94 1.85 16.32 -16.62
CA PRO A 94 0.42 16.09 -16.55
C PRO A 94 -0.16 15.44 -17.81
N SER A 95 -1.19 14.62 -17.62
CA SER A 95 -2.12 14.20 -18.67
C SER A 95 -3.45 13.77 -18.04
N ASP A 96 -4.55 13.93 -18.77
CA ASP A 96 -5.90 13.61 -18.25
C ASP A 96 -6.00 12.15 -17.76
N ARG A 97 -5.43 11.22 -18.54
CA ARG A 97 -5.39 9.80 -18.17
C ARG A 97 -4.62 9.55 -16.87
N ARG A 98 -3.52 10.28 -16.64
CA ARG A 98 -2.72 10.15 -15.42
C ARG A 98 -3.47 10.72 -14.22
N TRP A 99 -4.18 11.83 -14.38
CA TRP A 99 -5.02 12.41 -13.32
C TRP A 99 -6.18 11.50 -12.91
N VAL A 100 -6.82 10.82 -13.87
CA VAL A 100 -7.79 9.76 -13.56
C VAL A 100 -7.13 8.66 -12.73
N GLY A 101 -5.91 8.25 -13.08
CA GLY A 101 -5.12 7.30 -12.29
C GLY A 101 -4.88 7.77 -10.85
N VAL A 102 -4.51 9.05 -10.65
CA VAL A 102 -4.35 9.63 -9.31
C VAL A 102 -5.66 9.62 -8.53
N ALA A 103 -6.78 10.01 -9.15
CA ALA A 103 -8.08 10.02 -8.50
C ALA A 103 -8.50 8.62 -8.03
N LEU A 104 -8.31 7.60 -8.89
CA LEU A 104 -8.55 6.20 -8.51
C LEU A 104 -7.64 5.76 -7.36
N LEU A 105 -6.35 6.11 -7.40
CA LEU A 105 -5.42 5.79 -6.31
C LEU A 105 -5.82 6.47 -4.99
N VAL A 106 -6.29 7.72 -5.02
CA VAL A 106 -6.79 8.42 -3.82
C VAL A 106 -7.99 7.67 -3.24
N LEU A 107 -8.97 7.32 -4.06
CA LEU A 107 -10.15 6.56 -3.63
C LEU A 107 -9.76 5.20 -3.06
N SER A 108 -8.87 4.46 -3.74
CA SER A 108 -8.35 3.18 -3.24
C SER A 108 -7.56 3.34 -1.95
N THR A 109 -6.77 4.40 -1.80
CA THR A 109 -6.02 4.68 -0.57
C THR A 109 -6.97 4.92 0.59
N LEU A 110 -8.02 5.72 0.40
CA LEU A 110 -9.02 5.95 1.45
C LEU A 110 -9.76 4.66 1.82
N PHE A 111 -10.14 3.86 0.82
CA PHE A 111 -10.78 2.56 1.06
C PHE A 111 -9.87 1.59 1.83
N PHE A 112 -8.62 1.42 1.40
CA PHE A 112 -7.70 0.51 2.10
C PHE A 112 -7.23 1.06 3.44
N PHE A 113 -7.25 2.39 3.64
CA PHE A 113 -7.01 2.98 4.94
C PHE A 113 -8.08 2.60 5.96
N THR A 114 -9.38 2.58 5.59
CA THR A 114 -10.43 2.10 6.49
C THR A 114 -10.27 0.62 6.80
N VAL A 115 -9.86 -0.19 5.81
CA VAL A 115 -9.54 -1.61 6.02
C VAL A 115 -8.38 -1.78 7.00
N LEU A 116 -7.30 -0.98 6.88
CA LEU A 116 -6.16 -1.04 7.81
C LEU A 116 -6.56 -0.65 9.23
N LEU A 117 -7.45 0.34 9.38
CA LEU A 117 -7.98 0.71 10.70
C LEU A 117 -8.67 -0.49 11.35
N VAL A 118 -9.54 -1.20 10.62
CA VAL A 118 -10.21 -2.40 11.14
C VAL A 118 -9.18 -3.50 11.45
N LEU A 119 -8.30 -3.80 10.50
CA LEU A 119 -7.33 -4.89 10.60
C LEU A 119 -6.33 -4.71 11.75
N TYR A 120 -5.98 -3.47 12.09
CA TYR A 120 -5.03 -3.18 13.18
C TYR A 120 -5.70 -2.82 14.51
N ALA A 121 -6.93 -2.29 14.50
CA ALA A 121 -7.63 -1.90 15.73
C ALA A 121 -8.29 -3.09 16.43
N ASP A 122 -9.00 -3.95 15.69
CA ASP A 122 -9.67 -5.12 16.28
C ASP A 122 -8.67 -6.23 16.61
N GLY A 123 -7.44 -6.07 16.12
CA GLY A 123 -6.44 -7.11 16.12
C GLY A 123 -6.84 -8.23 15.14
N PRO A 124 -5.85 -9.03 14.73
CA PRO A 124 -6.11 -10.28 14.04
C PRO A 124 -6.68 -11.35 14.99
#